data_AF-A0A7V8XNF3-F1
#
_entry.id   AF-A0A7V8XNF3-F1
#
_cell.length_a   1.000
_cell.length_b   1.000
_cell.length_c   1.000
_cell.angle_alpha   90.00
_cell.angle_beta   90.00
_cell.angle_gamma   90.00
#
_symmetry.space_group_name_H-M   'P 1'
#
loop_
_entity.id
_entity.type
_entity.pdbx_description
1 polymer ?
#
loop_
_entity_poly.entity_id
_entity_poly.type
_entity_poly.pdbx_seq_one_letter_code
_entity_poly.pdbx_strand_id
1 'polypeptide(L)'
;MTRVPVEDTTKPTEPSQPPKPRFRIPSVGQAGAIVGLIAGILGLVFIAFPAWRPQPPPDTGTVQVSDVRVRQPVSFGRYLKRLKLPPGNLSEQQLSRRGVLIEFQAQIEGFKGKQLPLRWELNDAATNDPVDEDQAVTIKPSTNNEGRTWFVWAPAPESTGKYYVTVTIYQPPKGEVDVPLEAFDSPEFTGLAAP
;
A
#
# COMPACT_ATOMS: atom_id res chain seq x y z
N MET A 1 -78.96 69.98 -26.69
CA MET A 1 -78.61 70.78 -25.49
C MET A 1 -78.27 69.76 -24.40
N THR A 2 -77.06 69.52 -23.91
CA THR A 2 -75.76 70.21 -23.91
C THR A 2 -74.72 69.11 -23.70
N ARG A 3 -73.67 69.02 -24.52
CA ARG A 3 -72.54 68.07 -24.31
C ARG A 3 -71.33 68.85 -23.82
N VAL A 4 -70.85 68.48 -22.64
CA VAL A 4 -69.66 68.98 -21.94
C VAL A 4 -68.43 68.17 -22.42
N PRO A 5 -67.22 68.76 -22.50
CA PRO A 5 -66.05 68.12 -23.08
C PRO A 5 -65.22 67.36 -22.02
N VAL A 6 -64.46 66.35 -22.46
CA VAL A 6 -63.32 65.80 -21.72
C VAL A 6 -62.22 65.49 -22.73
N GLU A 7 -61.11 66.22 -22.59
CA GLU A 7 -59.78 65.88 -23.11
C GLU A 7 -59.30 64.56 -22.50
N ASP A 8 -58.67 63.70 -23.29
CA ASP A 8 -57.46 63.06 -22.77
C ASP A 8 -56.47 62.72 -23.89
N THR A 9 -55.23 63.06 -23.59
CA THR A 9 -54.03 62.97 -24.41
C THR A 9 -53.30 61.69 -23.99
N THR A 10 -52.82 60.85 -24.91
CA THR A 10 -51.46 60.28 -24.85
C THR A 10 -51.19 59.22 -25.92
N LYS A 11 -50.00 59.35 -26.52
CA LYS A 11 -49.36 58.49 -27.49
C LYS A 11 -48.78 57.24 -26.79
N PRO A 12 -48.72 56.05 -27.41
CA PRO A 12 -48.15 54.86 -26.78
C PRO A 12 -46.61 54.93 -26.68
N THR A 13 -46.08 54.70 -25.48
CA THR A 13 -44.64 54.56 -25.21
C THR A 13 -44.23 53.10 -25.39
N GLU A 14 -43.28 52.88 -26.28
CA GLU A 14 -42.60 51.61 -26.54
C GLU A 14 -41.64 51.26 -25.38
N PRO A 15 -41.56 49.98 -24.93
CA PRO A 15 -40.79 49.59 -23.76
C PRO A 15 -39.27 49.51 -24.04
N SER A 16 -38.51 50.36 -23.34
CA SER A 16 -37.04 50.33 -23.32
C SER A 16 -36.50 49.06 -22.65
N GLN A 17 -35.72 48.26 -23.39
CA GLN A 17 -34.99 47.11 -22.84
C GLN A 17 -33.83 47.53 -21.92
N PRO A 18 -33.54 46.79 -20.83
CA PRO A 18 -32.44 47.10 -19.92
C PRO A 18 -31.06 46.71 -20.49
N PRO A 19 -29.98 47.44 -20.14
CA PRO A 19 -28.65 47.21 -20.69
C PRO A 19 -27.98 45.92 -20.16
N LYS A 20 -27.34 45.17 -21.06
CA LYS A 20 -26.54 43.98 -20.76
C LYS A 20 -25.24 44.32 -19.99
N PRO A 21 -24.92 43.65 -18.87
CA PRO A 21 -23.67 43.86 -18.15
C PRO A 21 -22.49 43.24 -18.90
N ARG A 22 -21.44 44.04 -19.15
CA ARG A 22 -20.15 43.59 -19.71
C ARG A 22 -19.24 43.11 -18.58
N PHE A 23 -18.94 41.82 -18.53
CA PHE A 23 -17.92 41.27 -17.64
C PHE A 23 -16.53 41.70 -18.13
N ARG A 24 -15.79 42.43 -17.28
CA ARG A 24 -14.38 42.77 -17.49
C ARG A 24 -13.52 41.64 -16.91
N ILE A 25 -12.68 41.04 -17.75
CA ILE A 25 -11.68 40.07 -17.31
C ILE A 25 -10.49 40.85 -16.71
N PRO A 26 -10.08 40.57 -15.46
CA PRO A 26 -8.97 41.28 -14.83
C PRO A 26 -7.61 40.92 -15.44
N SER A 27 -6.73 41.93 -15.50
CA SER A 27 -5.38 41.86 -16.06
C SER A 27 -4.44 40.95 -15.27
N VAL A 28 -3.51 40.29 -15.98
CA VAL A 28 -2.52 39.30 -15.50
C VAL A 28 -1.75 39.70 -14.22
N GLY A 29 -1.59 41.00 -13.93
CA GLY A 29 -0.97 41.48 -12.68
C GLY A 29 -1.80 41.22 -11.41
N GLN A 30 -3.13 41.12 -11.51
CA GLN A 30 -4.01 40.88 -10.37
C GLN A 30 -4.00 39.41 -9.93
N ALA A 31 -3.76 38.49 -10.87
CA ALA A 31 -3.66 37.05 -10.58
C ALA A 31 -2.43 36.72 -9.72
N GLY A 32 -1.28 37.37 -9.98
CA GLY A 32 -0.06 37.16 -9.20
C GLY A 32 -0.19 37.60 -7.74
N ALA A 33 -0.85 38.75 -7.49
CA ALA A 33 -1.09 39.25 -6.14
C ALA A 33 -2.01 38.32 -5.32
N ILE A 34 -3.02 37.72 -5.95
CA ILE A 34 -3.94 36.78 -5.31
C ILE A 34 -3.22 35.47 -4.95
N VAL A 35 -2.41 34.93 -5.86
CA VAL A 35 -1.64 33.70 -5.60
C VAL A 35 -0.61 33.92 -4.49
N GLY A 36 0.10 35.06 -4.49
CA GLY A 36 1.03 35.43 -3.43
C GLY A 36 0.36 35.60 -2.08
N LEU A 37 -0.84 36.20 -2.05
CA LEU A 37 -1.64 36.35 -0.83
C LEU A 37 -2.10 34.98 -0.28
N ILE A 38 -2.59 34.08 -1.14
CA ILE A 38 -3.01 32.73 -0.72
C ILE A 38 -1.83 31.93 -0.18
N ALA A 39 -0.69 31.96 -0.87
CA ALA A 39 0.53 31.28 -0.41
C ALA A 39 1.03 31.86 0.93
N GLY A 40 1.00 33.19 1.09
CA GLY A 40 1.35 33.86 2.33
C GLY A 40 0.41 33.53 3.49
N ILE A 41 -0.91 33.52 3.25
CA ILE A 41 -1.91 33.12 4.26
C ILE A 41 -1.73 31.67 4.67
N LEU A 42 -1.57 30.75 3.71
CA LEU A 42 -1.32 29.34 4.01
C LEU A 42 -0.03 29.16 4.81
N GLY A 43 1.04 29.86 4.43
CA GLY A 43 2.30 29.88 5.18
C GLY A 43 2.11 30.38 6.62
N LEU A 44 1.35 31.45 6.82
CA LEU A 44 1.06 32.01 8.15
C LEU A 44 0.19 31.07 8.99
N VAL A 45 -0.82 30.45 8.40
CA VAL A 45 -1.68 29.44 9.05
C VAL A 45 -0.86 28.23 9.49
N PHE A 46 0.09 27.76 8.67
CA PHE A 46 0.98 26.65 9.05
C PHE A 46 2.03 27.02 10.12
N ILE A 47 2.29 28.31 10.36
CA ILE A 47 3.12 28.80 11.47
C ILE A 47 2.29 28.94 12.74
N ALA A 48 1.08 29.50 12.65
CA ALA A 48 0.19 29.73 13.79
C ALA A 48 -0.47 28.45 14.32
N PHE A 49 -0.74 27.47 13.43
CA PHE A 49 -1.35 26.20 13.75
C PHE A 49 -0.46 25.04 13.27
N PRO A 50 0.66 24.76 13.99
CA PRO A 50 1.57 23.68 13.61
C PRO A 50 0.90 22.30 13.56
N ALA A 51 -0.23 22.13 14.26
CA ALA A 51 -1.06 20.92 14.26
C ALA A 51 -1.78 20.64 12.92
N TRP A 52 -1.85 21.60 11.99
CA TRP A 52 -2.49 21.43 10.68
C TRP A 52 -1.50 21.10 9.56
N ARG A 53 -0.21 21.03 9.86
CA ARG A 53 0.76 20.47 8.92
C ARG A 53 0.38 18.99 8.72
N PRO A 54 0.18 18.52 7.48
CA PRO A 54 0.10 17.08 7.26
C PRO A 54 1.41 16.51 7.79
N GLN A 55 1.33 15.77 8.89
CA GLN A 55 2.49 15.11 9.44
C GLN A 55 3.02 14.20 8.33
N PRO A 56 4.33 14.22 8.02
CA PRO A 56 4.89 13.17 7.20
C PRO A 56 4.44 11.85 7.82
N PRO A 57 3.87 10.91 7.04
CA PRO A 57 3.47 9.62 7.58
C PRO A 57 4.66 9.09 8.37
N PRO A 58 4.45 8.69 9.63
CA PRO A 58 5.55 8.22 10.44
C PRO A 58 6.32 7.15 9.65
N ASP A 59 7.65 7.28 9.55
CA ASP A 59 8.55 6.24 9.04
C ASP A 59 8.46 4.95 9.89
N THR A 60 7.67 4.97 10.96
CA THR A 60 7.34 3.86 11.84
C THR A 60 6.00 3.26 11.42
N GLY A 61 6.04 2.07 10.83
CA GLY A 61 4.87 1.23 10.62
C GLY A 61 4.92 -0.01 11.49
N THR A 62 3.84 -0.79 11.47
CA THR A 62 3.72 -2.05 12.22
C THR A 62 3.32 -3.18 11.29
N VAL A 63 3.68 -4.41 11.68
CA VAL A 63 3.24 -5.63 11.03
C VAL A 63 2.70 -6.55 12.11
N GLN A 64 1.53 -7.13 11.88
CA GLN A 64 0.95 -8.16 12.74
C GLN A 64 0.67 -9.40 11.90
N VAL A 65 1.10 -10.56 12.39
CA VAL A 65 0.88 -11.84 11.71
C VAL A 65 -0.15 -12.68 12.45
N SER A 66 -1.00 -13.36 11.68
CA SER A 66 -2.01 -14.27 12.21
C SER A 66 -2.30 -15.41 11.22
N ASP A 67 -3.05 -16.42 11.67
CA ASP A 67 -3.52 -17.56 10.87
C ASP A 67 -2.39 -18.27 10.10
N VAL A 68 -1.28 -18.57 10.79
CA VAL A 68 -0.12 -19.26 10.21
C VAL A 68 -0.46 -20.73 9.98
N ARG A 69 -0.32 -21.18 8.73
CA ARG A 69 -0.64 -22.54 8.30
C ARG A 69 0.48 -23.13 7.46
N VAL A 70 0.68 -24.43 7.62
CA VAL A 70 1.63 -25.20 6.82
C VAL A 70 0.88 -26.09 5.83
N ARG A 71 1.31 -26.07 4.58
CA ARG A 71 0.83 -26.99 3.53
C ARG A 71 2.00 -27.73 2.91
N GLN A 72 1.94 -29.05 2.92
CA GLN A 72 2.95 -29.91 2.27
C GLN A 72 2.34 -31.21 1.73
N PRO A 73 2.92 -31.82 0.68
CA PRO A 73 4.00 -31.28 -0.15
C PRO A 73 3.51 -30.25 -1.18
N VAL A 74 4.29 -29.19 -1.40
CA VAL A 74 4.05 -28.18 -2.45
C VAL A 74 5.31 -28.04 -3.31
N SER A 75 5.19 -28.21 -4.63
CA SER A 75 6.33 -28.00 -5.53
C SER A 75 6.63 -26.51 -5.74
N PHE A 76 7.89 -26.17 -6.01
CA PHE A 76 8.28 -24.78 -6.28
C PHE A 76 7.52 -24.17 -7.46
N GLY A 77 7.29 -24.94 -8.53
CA GLY A 77 6.49 -24.51 -9.67
C GLY A 77 5.03 -24.21 -9.31
N ARG A 78 4.43 -24.92 -8.32
CA ARG A 78 3.09 -24.60 -7.82
C ARG A 78 3.08 -23.31 -7.00
N TYR A 79 4.14 -23.05 -6.23
CA TYR A 79 4.34 -21.79 -5.52
C TYR A 79 4.43 -20.60 -6.47
N LEU A 80 5.26 -20.66 -7.52
CA LEU A 80 5.37 -19.59 -8.52
C LEU A 80 4.04 -19.31 -9.23
N LYS A 81 3.30 -20.37 -9.60
CA LYS A 81 1.95 -20.23 -10.16
C LYS A 81 0.98 -19.50 -9.23
N ARG A 82 1.05 -19.75 -7.92
CA ARG A 82 0.22 -19.06 -6.90
C ARG A 82 0.55 -17.57 -6.82
N LEU A 83 1.84 -17.22 -6.92
CA LEU A 83 2.31 -15.83 -6.98
C LEU A 83 2.10 -15.16 -8.35
N LYS A 84 1.59 -15.92 -9.34
CA LYS A 84 1.48 -15.47 -10.75
C LYS A 84 2.82 -15.02 -11.33
N LEU A 85 3.92 -15.62 -10.86
CA LEU A 85 5.27 -15.37 -11.37
C LEU A 85 5.58 -16.35 -12.51
N PRO A 86 6.19 -15.87 -13.61
CA PRO A 86 6.67 -16.76 -14.65
C PRO A 86 7.84 -17.59 -14.11
N PRO A 87 8.01 -18.85 -14.57
CA PRO A 87 9.13 -19.70 -14.16
C PRO A 87 10.49 -19.23 -14.71
N GLY A 88 10.50 -18.33 -15.70
CA GLY A 88 11.74 -17.82 -16.29
C GLY A 88 12.60 -18.96 -16.85
N ASN A 89 13.83 -19.05 -16.34
CA ASN A 89 14.89 -19.93 -16.85
C ASN A 89 15.02 -21.22 -16.01
N LEU A 90 14.10 -21.46 -15.08
CA LEU A 90 14.18 -22.58 -14.15
C LEU A 90 13.99 -23.92 -14.87
N SER A 91 14.80 -24.91 -14.50
CA SER A 91 14.69 -26.27 -15.02
C SER A 91 13.45 -26.98 -14.49
N GLU A 92 12.98 -28.02 -15.19
CA GLU A 92 11.87 -28.86 -14.70
C GLU A 92 12.18 -29.46 -13.33
N GLN A 93 13.44 -29.85 -13.09
CA GLN A 93 13.89 -30.37 -11.80
C GLN A 93 13.70 -29.32 -10.69
N GLN A 94 14.11 -28.07 -10.92
CA GLN A 94 13.92 -26.97 -9.97
C GLN A 94 12.43 -26.70 -9.71
N LEU A 95 11.60 -26.70 -10.75
CA LEU A 95 10.16 -26.51 -10.63
C LEU A 95 9.45 -27.67 -9.91
N SER A 96 9.99 -28.88 -10.03
CA SER A 96 9.48 -30.07 -9.35
C SER A 96 9.97 -30.22 -7.90
N ARG A 97 10.97 -29.43 -7.46
CA ARG A 97 11.52 -29.49 -6.10
C ARG A 97 10.38 -29.39 -5.09
N ARG A 98 10.30 -30.39 -4.21
CA ARG A 98 9.26 -30.49 -3.18
C ARG A 98 9.66 -29.60 -2.00
N GLY A 99 8.66 -28.93 -1.45
CA GLY A 99 8.83 -28.08 -0.30
C GLY A 99 7.58 -27.95 0.54
N VAL A 100 7.69 -27.07 1.51
CA VAL A 100 6.64 -26.66 2.42
C VAL A 100 6.19 -25.26 2.03
N LEU A 101 4.88 -25.03 2.07
CA LEU A 101 4.30 -23.71 1.84
C LEU A 101 3.72 -23.19 3.16
N ILE A 102 4.25 -22.07 3.62
CA ILE A 102 3.80 -21.35 4.80
C ILE A 102 2.84 -20.27 4.31
N GLU A 103 1.61 -20.32 4.77
CA GLU A 103 0.53 -19.39 4.46
C GLU A 103 0.18 -18.63 5.73
N PHE A 104 0.15 -17.30 5.68
CA PHE A 104 -0.14 -16.48 6.85
C PHE A 104 -0.83 -15.19 6.45
N GLN A 105 -1.64 -14.64 7.35
CA GLN A 105 -2.27 -13.34 7.18
C GLN A 105 -1.38 -12.27 7.80
N ALA A 106 -0.95 -11.28 7.00
CA ALA A 106 -0.21 -10.13 7.52
C ALA A 106 -1.06 -8.87 7.41
N GLN A 107 -1.17 -8.17 8.52
CA GLN A 107 -1.76 -6.84 8.65
C GLN A 107 -0.64 -5.82 8.75
N ILE A 108 -0.52 -4.94 7.75
CA ILE A 108 0.62 -4.03 7.58
C ILE A 108 0.13 -2.59 7.61
N GLU A 109 0.73 -1.77 8.48
CA GLU A 109 0.38 -0.36 8.63
C GLU A 109 1.57 0.56 8.39
N GLY A 110 1.36 1.71 7.75
CA GLY A 110 2.38 2.76 7.56
C GLY A 110 3.38 2.54 6.41
N PHE A 111 3.34 1.40 5.72
CA PHE A 111 4.35 1.02 4.70
C PHE A 111 3.89 1.10 3.24
N LYS A 112 2.94 2.00 2.91
CA LYS A 112 2.43 2.12 1.54
C LYS A 112 3.56 2.32 0.51
N GLY A 113 3.60 1.44 -0.47
CA GLY A 113 4.55 1.49 -1.58
C GLY A 113 5.99 1.18 -1.19
N LYS A 114 6.27 0.87 0.08
CA LYS A 114 7.59 0.49 0.56
C LYS A 114 7.80 -1.02 0.37
N GLN A 115 9.05 -1.39 0.19
CA GLN A 115 9.48 -2.78 0.09
C GLN A 115 9.90 -3.26 1.47
N LEU A 116 9.17 -4.22 2.01
CA LEU A 116 9.46 -4.90 3.27
C LEU A 116 10.16 -6.22 2.94
N PRO A 117 11.46 -6.37 3.27
CA PRO A 117 12.14 -7.64 3.12
C PRO A 117 11.50 -8.68 4.04
N LEU A 118 11.29 -9.87 3.50
CA LEU A 118 10.86 -11.06 4.20
C LEU A 118 11.97 -12.10 4.03
N ARG A 119 12.44 -12.67 5.14
CA ARG A 119 13.35 -13.82 5.14
C ARG A 119 12.68 -14.99 5.82
N TRP A 120 13.13 -16.18 5.46
CA TRP A 120 12.75 -17.40 6.17
C TRP A 120 13.99 -18.22 6.48
N GLU A 121 13.90 -18.94 7.59
CA GLU A 121 14.90 -19.88 8.07
C GLU A 121 14.18 -21.18 8.41
N LEU A 122 14.69 -22.30 7.91
CA LEU A 122 14.22 -23.64 8.20
C LEU A 122 15.03 -24.20 9.35
N ASN A 123 14.37 -24.57 10.44
CA ASN A 123 14.99 -25.01 11.68
C ASN A 123 14.63 -26.45 12.02
N ASP A 124 15.61 -27.22 12.50
CA ASP A 124 15.36 -28.53 13.11
C ASP A 124 14.67 -28.36 14.47
N ALA A 125 13.51 -28.98 14.67
CA ALA A 125 12.71 -28.77 15.87
C ALA A 125 13.33 -29.40 17.13
N ALA A 126 14.24 -30.36 16.99
CA ALA A 126 14.91 -31.01 18.12
C ALA A 126 16.10 -30.19 18.61
N THR A 127 16.89 -29.58 17.71
CA THR A 127 18.11 -28.85 18.08
C THR A 127 17.97 -27.33 18.02
N ASN A 128 16.97 -26.82 17.28
CA ASN A 128 16.84 -25.41 16.88
C ASN A 128 17.99 -24.90 16.02
N ASP A 129 18.70 -25.80 15.33
CA ASP A 129 19.75 -25.39 14.40
C ASP A 129 19.15 -25.06 13.01
N PRO A 130 19.66 -24.01 12.33
CA PRO A 130 19.25 -23.70 10.98
C PRO A 130 19.76 -24.76 9.99
N VAL A 131 18.86 -25.22 9.14
CA VAL A 131 19.08 -26.25 8.12
C VAL A 131 19.18 -25.63 6.73
N ASP A 132 18.35 -24.62 6.45
CA ASP A 132 18.34 -23.88 5.18
C ASP A 132 17.77 -22.48 5.41
N GLU A 133 18.10 -21.54 4.53
CA GLU A 133 17.63 -20.15 4.61
C GLU A 133 17.53 -19.55 3.20
N ASP A 134 16.81 -18.44 3.06
CA ASP A 134 16.67 -17.74 1.77
C ASP A 134 17.13 -16.30 1.81
N GLN A 135 17.40 -15.82 0.61
CA GLN A 135 17.54 -14.40 0.34
C GLN A 135 16.17 -13.71 0.44
N ALA A 136 16.19 -12.43 0.80
CA ALA A 136 14.96 -11.72 1.11
C ALA A 136 14.00 -11.65 -0.09
N VAL A 137 12.78 -12.17 0.08
CA VAL A 137 11.64 -11.88 -0.80
C VAL A 137 10.99 -10.58 -0.33
N THR A 138 10.38 -9.81 -1.23
CA THR A 138 9.83 -8.51 -0.86
C THR A 138 8.31 -8.50 -0.79
N ILE A 139 7.78 -7.98 0.31
CA ILE A 139 6.39 -7.56 0.47
C ILE A 139 6.27 -6.08 0.09
N LYS A 140 5.30 -5.74 -0.77
CA LYS A 140 4.99 -4.34 -1.10
C LYS A 140 3.51 -4.03 -0.88
N PRO A 141 3.15 -3.38 0.24
CA PRO A 141 1.80 -2.89 0.47
C PRO A 141 1.42 -1.82 -0.57
N SER A 142 0.18 -1.88 -1.04
CA SER A 142 -0.46 -0.93 -1.94
C SER A 142 -1.15 0.23 -1.19
N THR A 143 -1.54 0.00 0.07
CA THR A 143 -2.15 1.00 0.96
C THR A 143 -1.37 1.14 2.27
N ASN A 144 -1.72 2.15 3.09
CA ASN A 144 -1.11 2.36 4.42
C ASN A 144 -1.72 1.46 5.50
N ASN A 145 -2.75 0.71 5.17
CA ASN A 145 -3.39 -0.29 6.02
C ASN A 145 -3.84 -1.39 5.07
N GLU A 146 -3.06 -2.47 5.02
CA GLU A 146 -3.31 -3.60 4.14
C GLU A 146 -3.23 -4.90 4.93
N GLY A 147 -4.34 -5.64 4.92
CA GLY A 147 -4.42 -7.01 5.41
C GLY A 147 -4.56 -7.97 4.23
N ARG A 148 -3.60 -8.87 4.03
CA ARG A 148 -3.74 -9.94 3.04
C ARG A 148 -2.96 -11.20 3.41
N THR A 149 -3.29 -12.28 2.71
CA THR A 149 -2.59 -13.55 2.82
C THR A 149 -1.30 -13.50 2.03
N TRP A 150 -0.22 -13.92 2.67
CA TRP A 150 1.11 -14.06 2.11
C TRP A 150 1.55 -15.51 2.14
N PHE A 151 2.56 -15.80 1.32
CA PHE A 151 3.07 -17.15 1.15
C PHE A 151 4.58 -17.13 1.15
N VAL A 152 5.16 -18.10 1.82
CA VAL A 152 6.59 -18.42 1.78
C VAL A 152 6.72 -19.88 1.39
N TRP A 153 7.67 -20.19 0.53
CA TRP A 153 8.01 -21.56 0.19
C TRP A 153 9.44 -21.83 0.67
N ALA A 154 9.60 -22.88 1.45
CA ALA A 154 10.90 -23.41 1.83
C ALA A 154 11.06 -24.82 1.24
N PRO A 155 12.27 -25.20 0.80
CA PRO A 155 12.51 -26.56 0.37
C PRO A 155 12.33 -27.52 1.55
N ALA A 156 11.81 -28.71 1.26
CA ALA A 156 11.60 -29.69 2.31
C ALA A 156 12.96 -30.33 2.65
N PRO A 157 13.28 -30.48 3.95
CA PRO A 157 14.47 -31.20 4.35
C PRO A 157 14.35 -32.67 3.95
N GLU A 158 15.47 -33.28 3.57
CA GLU A 158 15.56 -34.65 3.04
C GLU A 158 15.48 -35.73 4.14
N SER A 159 15.35 -35.32 5.40
CA SER A 159 15.23 -36.18 6.58
C SER A 159 13.78 -36.25 7.08
N THR A 160 13.41 -37.32 7.79
CA THR A 160 12.08 -37.51 8.38
C THR A 160 11.89 -36.81 9.75
N GLY A 161 12.80 -35.91 10.13
CA GLY A 161 12.71 -35.13 11.37
C GLY A 161 11.51 -34.19 11.43
N LYS A 162 11.34 -33.55 12.60
CA LYS A 162 10.40 -32.44 12.79
C LYS A 162 11.13 -31.12 12.53
N TYR A 163 10.46 -30.23 11.83
CA TYR A 163 11.01 -28.95 11.41
C TYR A 163 9.96 -27.86 11.58
N TYR A 164 10.42 -26.63 11.73
CA TYR A 164 9.58 -25.44 11.64
C TYR A 164 10.30 -24.39 10.78
N VAL A 165 9.55 -23.41 10.29
CA VAL A 165 10.11 -22.28 9.56
C VAL A 165 9.87 -21.01 10.35
N THR A 166 10.94 -20.30 10.66
CA THR A 166 10.87 -18.95 11.22
C THR A 166 10.83 -17.95 10.07
N VAL A 167 9.83 -17.09 10.06
CA VAL A 167 9.68 -16.03 9.05
C VAL A 167 9.86 -14.69 9.73
N THR A 168 10.77 -13.87 9.20
CA THR A 168 11.05 -12.53 9.71
C THR A 168 10.76 -11.49 8.64
N ILE A 169 9.94 -10.49 8.99
CA ILE A 169 9.62 -9.33 8.16
C ILE A 169 10.41 -8.15 8.70
N TYR A 170 11.13 -7.46 7.84
CA TYR A 170 12.01 -6.34 8.19
C TYR A 170 11.46 -5.00 7.72
N GLN A 171 11.95 -3.93 8.35
CA GLN A 171 11.76 -2.57 7.86
C GLN A 171 12.34 -2.39 6.45
N PRO A 172 11.86 -1.41 5.69
CA PRO A 172 12.54 -1.00 4.47
C PRO A 172 14.01 -0.67 4.78
N PRO A 173 14.97 -1.16 3.98
CA PRO A 173 16.39 -0.96 4.27
C PRO A 173 16.74 0.52 4.43
N LYS A 174 17.34 0.88 5.57
CA LYS A 174 17.78 2.24 5.89
C LYS A 174 19.21 2.17 6.45
N GLY A 175 20.17 1.84 5.57
CA GLY A 175 21.57 1.62 5.94
C GLY A 175 21.93 0.13 5.94
N GLU A 176 22.93 -0.24 6.74
CA GLU A 176 23.49 -1.61 6.78
C GLU A 176 22.77 -2.53 7.76
N VAL A 177 21.94 -1.98 8.66
CA VAL A 177 21.29 -2.75 9.71
C VAL A 177 19.87 -3.09 9.32
N ASP A 178 19.59 -4.38 9.21
CA ASP A 178 18.23 -4.90 9.06
C ASP A 178 17.50 -4.82 10.42
N VAL A 179 16.36 -4.12 10.45
CA VAL A 179 15.53 -3.97 11.65
C VAL A 179 14.28 -4.83 11.53
N PRO A 180 14.10 -5.88 12.36
CA PRO A 180 12.91 -6.72 12.29
C PRO A 180 11.67 -5.93 12.74
N LEU A 181 10.57 -6.12 12.01
CA LEU A 181 9.24 -5.64 12.36
C LEU A 181 8.43 -6.70 13.09
N GLU A 182 8.52 -7.93 12.61
CA GLU A 182 7.80 -9.08 13.16
C GLU A 182 8.57 -10.36 12.82
N ALA A 183 8.57 -11.31 13.75
CA ALA A 183 9.07 -12.67 13.53
C ALA A 183 8.08 -13.68 14.11
N PHE A 184 7.88 -14.79 13.41
CA PHE A 184 6.99 -15.86 13.87
C PHE A 184 7.44 -17.22 13.36
N ASP A 185 7.08 -18.26 14.10
CA ASP A 185 7.32 -19.64 13.73
C ASP A 185 6.08 -20.27 13.11
N SER A 186 6.29 -21.11 12.10
CA SER A 186 5.24 -21.98 11.59
C SER A 186 4.93 -23.09 12.60
N PRO A 187 3.72 -23.68 12.55
CA PRO A 187 3.51 -25.01 13.12
C PRO A 187 4.58 -26.00 12.64
N GLU A 188 4.97 -26.93 13.50
CA GLU A 188 5.91 -27.99 13.14
C GLU A 188 5.35 -28.88 12.02
N PHE A 189 6.25 -29.36 11.17
CA PHE A 189 5.95 -30.32 10.11
C PHE A 189 7.02 -31.40 10.02
N THR A 190 6.67 -32.51 9.39
CA THR A 190 7.62 -33.61 9.15
C THR A 190 8.31 -33.40 7.81
N GLY A 191 9.62 -33.55 7.77
CA GLY A 191 10.41 -33.46 6.54
C GLY A 191 10.00 -34.51 5.50
N LEU A 192 10.33 -34.25 4.24
CA LEU A 192 9.95 -35.11 3.13
C LEU A 192 11.18 -35.91 2.75
N ALA A 193 11.31 -37.12 3.28
CA ALA A 193 12.36 -38.05 2.87
C ALA A 193 12.50 -38.06 1.34
N ALA A 194 13.74 -38.08 0.86
CA ALA A 194 14.01 -38.23 -0.56
C ALA A 194 13.28 -39.50 -1.07
N PRO A 195 12.56 -39.42 -2.21
CA PRO A 195 11.89 -40.57 -2.79
C PRO A 195 12.88 -41.67 -3.24
#